data_AF-A0A816BPU6-F1
#
_entry.id   AF-A0A816BPU6-F1
#
_cell.length_a   1.000
_cell.length_b   1.000
_cell.length_c   1.000
_cell.angle_alpha   90.00
_cell.angle_beta   90.00
_cell.angle_gamma   90.00
#
_symmetry.space_group_name_H-M   'P 1'
#
loop_
_entity.id
_entity.type
_entity.pdbx_description
1 polymer ?
#
loop_
_entity_poly.entity_id
_entity_poly.type
_entity_poly.pdbx_seq_one_letter_code
_entity_poly.pdbx_strand_id
1 'polypeptide(L)'
;MNRLVQSFVKPTLFQFQNATLIARQSIAFASTTNDDKTNKLFELIKDIRYAMITTVESDNSLRSRPMASRQADKWDGALWFFTKKSSPKVEEAKQNYDKVNVSYSDPNKMSFVSVSGEAEFIDDKTKMKELWSAYLKVFFPQGLEDPDLTLMKVTAKYGEYWDSPSNKMVQLYALAKAAATKNPKALGENKKLLFQTNKQSQMNVDDFKASFIGRTSQYIDTILNTSLNDPVLLRVAIRRCRLDCAEAERRIAKLKEDNKEYVPKSDYTTLQQTYDELIKSSEQLKQHFRNAKVEYKFVFRLKYWEYHFRSSSTLKNALQHLIQDRDKYFTLCENYRATLTPRPKWERCASVIERWDELSIGKTSNERVDILLNEIIGGNDIYNNLVHFIGLGVDSTVPTFLQTTANIRNRHFMQRDVSLLIENIWKEKIDYDGQRATKEAPKSVLADFVHIYFKRRFPDDETLQLEWGYNLVASCRRFRSSPDIDLFWSVLTGKISEEVHHQKQLLPNESK
;
A
#
# COMPACT_ATOMS: atom_id res chain seq x y z
N MET A 1 15.58 9.58 -9.07
CA MET A 1 14.78 8.51 -9.71
C MET A 1 15.61 7.59 -10.61
N ASN A 2 16.28 8.06 -11.68
CA ASN A 2 17.06 7.19 -12.58
C ASN A 2 18.23 6.42 -11.92
N ARG A 3 18.93 7.01 -10.92
CA ARG A 3 19.98 6.30 -10.17
C ARG A 3 19.45 5.19 -9.26
N LEU A 4 18.27 5.35 -8.67
CA LEU A 4 17.64 4.34 -7.79
C LEU A 4 17.02 3.18 -8.59
N VAL A 5 16.50 3.47 -9.78
CA VAL A 5 16.03 2.43 -10.72
C VAL A 5 17.22 1.60 -11.21
N GLN A 6 18.36 2.23 -11.54
CA GLN A 6 19.55 1.46 -11.96
C GLN A 6 20.24 0.71 -10.82
N SER A 7 20.22 1.21 -9.58
CA SER A 7 20.92 0.56 -8.45
C SER A 7 20.11 -0.55 -7.79
N PHE A 8 18.78 -0.53 -7.83
CA PHE A 8 17.94 -1.53 -7.14
C PHE A 8 17.13 -2.42 -8.07
N VAL A 9 16.68 -1.93 -9.25
CA VAL A 9 15.87 -2.73 -10.18
C VAL A 9 16.75 -3.66 -11.01
N LYS A 10 17.94 -3.24 -11.45
CA LYS A 10 18.85 -4.13 -12.20
C LYS A 10 19.30 -5.35 -11.38
N PRO A 11 19.69 -5.25 -10.09
CA PRO A 11 20.06 -6.42 -9.30
C PRO A 11 18.90 -7.38 -9.01
N THR A 12 17.68 -6.87 -8.77
CA THR A 12 16.50 -7.73 -8.59
C THR A 12 16.09 -8.39 -9.90
N LEU A 13 16.19 -7.68 -11.04
CA LEU A 13 15.94 -8.26 -12.37
C LEU A 13 17.00 -9.31 -12.73
N PHE A 14 18.26 -9.08 -12.32
CA PHE A 14 19.37 -10.03 -12.49
C PHE A 14 19.21 -11.26 -11.57
N GLN A 15 18.75 -11.08 -10.33
CA GLN A 15 18.42 -12.18 -9.44
C GLN A 15 17.20 -12.98 -9.91
N PHE A 16 16.19 -12.33 -10.49
CA PHE A 16 15.06 -13.00 -11.15
C PHE A 16 15.51 -13.76 -12.41
N GLN A 17 16.35 -13.17 -13.25
CA GLN A 17 16.92 -13.85 -14.41
C GLN A 17 17.78 -15.04 -13.99
N ASN A 18 18.56 -14.93 -12.92
CA ASN A 18 19.35 -16.04 -12.37
C ASN A 18 18.47 -17.12 -11.72
N ALA A 19 17.41 -16.76 -10.99
CA ALA A 19 16.44 -17.73 -10.48
C ALA A 19 15.71 -18.45 -11.62
N THR A 20 15.44 -17.75 -12.73
CA THR A 20 14.86 -18.33 -13.95
C THR A 20 15.88 -19.22 -14.69
N LEU A 21 17.16 -18.86 -14.69
CA LEU A 21 18.24 -19.67 -15.27
C LEU A 21 18.50 -20.94 -14.44
N ILE A 22 18.51 -20.82 -13.12
CA ILE A 22 18.64 -21.94 -12.18
C ILE A 22 17.40 -22.83 -12.28
N ALA A 23 16.19 -22.27 -12.34
CA ALA A 23 14.99 -23.04 -12.62
C ALA A 23 15.04 -23.72 -13.99
N ARG A 24 15.53 -23.05 -15.04
CA ARG A 24 15.74 -23.64 -16.38
C ARG A 24 16.76 -24.77 -16.36
N GLN A 25 17.86 -24.64 -15.61
CA GLN A 25 18.89 -25.68 -15.47
C GLN A 25 18.37 -26.86 -14.63
N SER A 26 17.65 -26.60 -13.53
CA SER A 26 17.01 -27.62 -12.70
C SER A 26 15.88 -28.35 -13.44
N ILE A 27 15.13 -27.66 -14.30
CA ILE A 27 14.09 -28.25 -15.16
C ILE A 27 14.71 -29.03 -16.32
N ALA A 28 15.78 -28.53 -16.93
CA ALA A 28 16.55 -29.25 -17.94
C ALA A 28 17.14 -30.55 -17.37
N PHE A 29 17.59 -30.52 -16.11
CA PHE A 29 18.05 -31.69 -15.36
C PHE A 29 16.90 -32.66 -15.00
N ALA A 30 15.71 -32.13 -14.69
CA ALA A 30 14.51 -32.96 -14.47
C ALA A 30 14.02 -33.65 -15.77
N SER A 31 14.11 -32.98 -16.92
CA SER A 31 13.75 -33.57 -18.22
C SER A 31 14.73 -34.66 -18.66
N THR A 32 16.05 -34.48 -18.51
CA THR A 32 17.03 -35.54 -18.83
C THR A 32 16.86 -36.77 -17.96
N THR A 33 16.49 -36.62 -16.68
CA THR A 33 16.24 -37.79 -15.82
C THR A 33 14.96 -38.57 -16.15
N ASN A 34 14.03 -37.99 -16.92
CA ASN A 34 12.79 -38.67 -17.34
C ASN A 34 12.97 -39.41 -18.67
N ASP A 35 13.75 -38.83 -19.60
CA ASP A 35 14.05 -39.45 -20.90
C ASP A 35 14.89 -40.74 -20.74
N ASP A 36 15.94 -40.72 -19.91
CA ASP A 36 16.79 -41.90 -19.68
C ASP A 36 16.04 -43.08 -19.03
N LYS A 37 15.11 -42.78 -18.12
CA LYS A 37 14.31 -43.81 -17.42
C LYS A 37 13.21 -44.38 -18.30
N THR A 38 12.63 -43.54 -19.16
CA THR A 38 11.60 -43.94 -20.12
C THR A 38 12.18 -44.84 -21.21
N ASN A 39 13.41 -44.57 -21.66
CA ASN A 39 14.14 -45.45 -22.58
C ASN A 39 14.35 -46.85 -22.01
N LYS A 40 14.70 -46.99 -20.72
CA LYS A 40 14.92 -48.30 -20.10
C LYS A 40 13.65 -49.18 -20.07
N LEU A 41 12.48 -48.62 -19.76
CA LEU A 41 11.23 -49.41 -19.77
C LEU A 41 10.90 -49.89 -21.19
N PHE A 42 11.06 -49.04 -22.20
CA PHE A 42 10.85 -49.40 -23.60
C PHE A 42 11.81 -50.52 -24.07
N GLU A 43 13.09 -50.42 -23.71
CA GLU A 43 14.10 -51.44 -23.99
C GLU A 43 13.75 -52.82 -23.42
N LEU A 44 13.05 -52.88 -22.28
CA LEU A 44 12.63 -54.13 -21.67
C LEU A 44 11.43 -54.77 -22.39
N ILE A 45 10.56 -53.97 -23.02
CA ILE A 45 9.31 -54.48 -23.63
C ILE A 45 9.37 -54.61 -25.16
N LYS A 46 10.29 -53.94 -25.84
CA LYS A 46 10.31 -53.87 -27.32
C LYS A 46 10.44 -55.23 -28.01
N ASP A 47 11.15 -56.18 -27.38
CA ASP A 47 11.36 -57.53 -27.90
C ASP A 47 10.22 -58.50 -27.55
N ILE A 48 9.30 -58.10 -26.65
CA ILE A 48 8.24 -58.96 -26.13
C ILE A 48 7.00 -58.82 -27.00
N ARG A 49 6.74 -59.86 -27.82
CA ARG A 49 5.65 -59.85 -28.80
C ARG A 49 4.24 -59.82 -28.19
N TYR A 50 4.05 -60.48 -27.05
CA TYR A 50 2.72 -60.62 -26.42
C TYR A 50 2.71 -59.95 -25.06
N ALA A 51 1.71 -59.10 -24.84
CA ALA A 51 1.42 -58.48 -23.56
C ALA A 51 0.10 -59.04 -23.01
N MET A 52 -0.04 -59.04 -21.69
CA MET A 52 -1.30 -59.35 -21.03
C MET A 52 -2.04 -58.04 -20.74
N ILE A 53 -3.15 -57.81 -21.44
CA ILE A 53 -4.00 -56.64 -21.22
C ILE A 53 -5.09 -56.99 -20.23
N THR A 54 -5.18 -56.24 -19.15
CA THR A 54 -6.18 -56.36 -18.10
C THR A 54 -7.18 -55.22 -18.20
N THR A 55 -8.45 -55.58 -18.35
CA THR A 55 -9.61 -54.68 -18.36
C THR A 55 -10.54 -55.01 -17.20
N VAL A 56 -11.45 -54.09 -16.90
CA VAL A 56 -12.50 -54.25 -15.86
C VAL A 56 -13.79 -54.66 -16.55
N GLU A 57 -14.31 -55.84 -16.22
CA GLU A 57 -15.61 -56.32 -16.70
C GLU A 57 -16.77 -55.59 -15.99
N SER A 58 -17.99 -55.71 -16.51
CA SER A 58 -19.17 -55.00 -15.97
C SER A 58 -19.51 -55.37 -14.52
N ASP A 59 -19.06 -56.53 -14.05
CA ASP A 59 -19.19 -57.01 -12.66
C ASP A 59 -18.06 -56.54 -11.74
N ASN A 60 -17.19 -55.62 -12.22
CA ASN A 60 -15.95 -55.16 -11.60
C ASN A 60 -14.85 -56.22 -11.44
N SER A 61 -14.98 -57.40 -12.05
CA SER A 61 -13.89 -58.37 -12.08
C SER A 61 -12.77 -57.91 -13.04
N LEU A 62 -11.53 -58.28 -12.73
CA LEU A 62 -10.38 -58.00 -13.60
C LEU A 62 -10.13 -59.19 -14.51
N ARG A 63 -10.12 -58.95 -15.82
CA ARG A 63 -9.84 -60.00 -16.80
C ARG A 63 -8.62 -59.66 -17.63
N SER A 64 -7.60 -60.53 -17.58
CA SER A 64 -6.37 -60.39 -18.36
C SER A 64 -6.38 -61.30 -19.59
N ARG A 65 -5.98 -60.75 -20.75
CA ARG A 65 -6.03 -61.46 -22.05
C ARG A 65 -4.73 -61.19 -22.84
N PRO A 66 -4.13 -62.22 -23.48
CA PRO A 66 -2.92 -62.02 -24.28
C PRO A 66 -3.25 -61.25 -25.56
N MET A 67 -2.48 -60.21 -25.85
CA MET A 67 -2.58 -59.42 -27.07
C MET A 67 -1.21 -59.13 -27.66
N ALA A 68 -1.12 -59.18 -28.99
CA ALA A 68 0.14 -58.91 -29.69
C ALA A 68 0.42 -57.41 -29.66
N SER A 69 1.45 -57.01 -28.92
CA SER A 69 1.91 -55.63 -28.86
C SER A 69 2.54 -55.22 -30.18
N ARG A 70 2.23 -54.00 -30.62
CA ARG A 70 2.83 -53.36 -31.79
C ARG A 70 3.44 -52.06 -31.32
N GLN A 71 4.76 -52.03 -31.28
CA GLN A 71 5.48 -50.83 -30.87
C GLN A 71 6.17 -50.27 -32.12
N ALA A 72 6.22 -48.94 -32.20
CA ALA A 72 7.10 -48.27 -33.15
C ALA A 72 8.57 -48.42 -32.66
N ASP A 73 9.55 -48.18 -33.53
CA ASP A 73 10.98 -48.28 -33.19
C ASP A 73 11.43 -47.32 -32.06
N LYS A 74 10.57 -46.37 -31.68
CA LYS A 74 10.76 -45.42 -30.61
C LYS A 74 9.54 -45.38 -29.70
N TRP A 75 9.78 -45.19 -28.41
CA TRP A 75 8.73 -44.95 -27.43
C TRP A 75 8.00 -43.63 -27.72
N ASP A 76 6.70 -43.71 -28.01
CA ASP A 76 5.82 -42.57 -28.24
C ASP A 76 4.89 -42.28 -27.04
N GLY A 77 5.12 -42.94 -25.90
CA GLY A 77 4.27 -42.85 -24.71
C GLY A 77 3.05 -43.76 -24.75
N ALA A 78 2.88 -44.59 -25.79
CA ALA A 78 1.73 -45.46 -25.95
C ALA A 78 2.09 -46.89 -26.36
N LEU A 79 1.19 -47.81 -26.04
CA LEU A 79 1.23 -49.21 -26.44
C LEU A 79 0.07 -49.48 -27.40
N TRP A 80 0.37 -50.08 -28.55
CA TRP A 80 -0.61 -50.23 -29.62
C TRP A 80 -0.97 -51.70 -29.86
N PHE A 81 -2.26 -51.94 -30.10
CA PHE A 81 -2.78 -53.28 -30.34
C PHE A 81 -3.90 -53.27 -31.36
N PHE A 82 -3.88 -54.20 -32.31
CA PHE A 82 -5.04 -54.43 -33.18
C PHE A 82 -6.11 -55.23 -32.46
N THR A 83 -7.36 -54.82 -32.59
CA THR A 83 -8.52 -55.52 -32.03
C THR A 83 -9.75 -55.36 -32.91
N LYS A 84 -10.79 -56.15 -32.62
CA LYS A 84 -12.10 -56.05 -33.25
C LYS A 84 -13.00 -55.09 -32.49
N LYS A 85 -13.70 -54.19 -33.17
CA LYS A 85 -14.66 -53.25 -32.56
C LYS A 85 -15.77 -53.99 -31.81
N SER A 86 -16.16 -55.16 -32.30
CA SER A 86 -17.16 -56.06 -31.71
C SER A 86 -16.69 -56.79 -30.44
N SER A 87 -15.41 -56.67 -30.05
CA SER A 87 -14.87 -57.46 -28.95
C SER A 87 -15.32 -56.95 -27.57
N PRO A 88 -15.68 -57.81 -26.59
CA PRO A 88 -16.12 -57.39 -25.26
C PRO A 88 -15.16 -56.43 -24.54
N LYS A 89 -13.84 -56.67 -24.70
CA LYS A 89 -12.78 -55.81 -24.14
C LYS A 89 -12.83 -54.35 -24.64
N VAL A 90 -13.39 -54.11 -25.83
CA VAL A 90 -13.55 -52.76 -26.38
C VAL A 90 -14.63 -52.02 -25.61
N GLU A 91 -15.75 -52.69 -25.34
CA GLU A 91 -16.84 -52.13 -24.55
C GLU A 91 -16.40 -51.90 -23.09
N GLU A 92 -15.74 -52.89 -22.48
CA GLU A 92 -15.15 -52.80 -21.14
C GLU A 92 -14.19 -51.61 -21.03
N ALA A 93 -13.26 -51.47 -21.99
CA ALA A 93 -12.28 -50.41 -22.00
C ALA A 93 -12.85 -49.05 -22.42
N LYS A 94 -14.02 -48.97 -23.06
CA LYS A 94 -14.71 -47.69 -23.27
C LYS A 94 -15.37 -47.19 -21.99
N GLN A 95 -15.93 -48.10 -21.20
CA GLN A 95 -16.59 -47.78 -19.93
C GLN A 95 -15.57 -47.44 -18.83
N ASN A 96 -14.44 -48.15 -18.80
CA ASN A 96 -13.37 -47.99 -17.81
C ASN A 96 -12.04 -47.61 -18.48
N TYR A 97 -12.09 -46.59 -19.35
CA TYR A 97 -10.94 -46.21 -20.18
C TYR A 97 -9.69 -45.85 -19.39
N ASP A 98 -9.82 -45.38 -18.14
CA ASP A 98 -8.71 -44.99 -17.28
C ASP A 98 -8.15 -46.11 -16.39
N LYS A 99 -8.69 -47.33 -16.49
CA LYS A 99 -8.34 -48.48 -15.66
C LYS A 99 -7.86 -49.67 -16.49
N VAL A 100 -6.95 -49.42 -17.43
CA VAL A 100 -6.33 -50.49 -18.23
C VAL A 100 -4.90 -50.73 -17.77
N ASN A 101 -4.52 -51.99 -17.64
CA ASN A 101 -3.14 -52.39 -17.36
C ASN A 101 -2.60 -53.30 -18.47
N VAL A 102 -1.35 -53.11 -18.85
CA VAL A 102 -0.63 -53.94 -19.79
C VAL A 102 0.61 -54.47 -19.11
N SER A 103 0.71 -55.78 -18.97
CA SER A 103 1.89 -56.42 -18.38
C SER A 103 2.68 -57.24 -19.40
N TYR A 104 4.00 -57.21 -19.24
CA TYR A 104 4.97 -57.96 -20.01
C TYR A 104 5.82 -58.81 -19.07
N SER A 105 6.20 -59.99 -19.55
CA SER A 105 7.02 -60.93 -18.81
C SER A 105 8.01 -61.57 -19.77
N ASP A 106 9.31 -61.46 -19.45
CA ASP A 106 10.39 -62.22 -20.07
C ASP A 106 11.13 -63.00 -18.97
N PRO A 107 10.70 -64.24 -18.68
CA PRO A 107 11.34 -65.09 -17.68
C PRO A 107 12.79 -65.46 -18.02
N ASN A 108 13.20 -65.39 -19.29
CA ASN A 108 14.58 -65.69 -19.69
C ASN A 108 15.53 -64.56 -19.32
N LYS A 109 15.09 -63.31 -19.53
CA LYS A 109 15.83 -62.11 -19.11
C LYS A 109 15.60 -61.77 -17.63
N MET A 110 14.63 -62.42 -16.97
CA MET A 110 14.16 -62.08 -15.62
C MET A 110 13.66 -60.62 -15.53
N SER A 111 13.00 -60.18 -16.60
CA SER A 111 12.49 -58.83 -16.73
C SER A 111 10.96 -58.85 -16.78
N PHE A 112 10.31 -58.06 -15.92
CA PHE A 112 8.86 -57.96 -15.83
C PHE A 112 8.47 -56.50 -15.87
N VAL A 113 7.39 -56.17 -16.57
CA VAL A 113 6.92 -54.79 -16.72
C VAL A 113 5.40 -54.75 -16.54
N SER A 114 4.92 -53.75 -15.81
CA SER A 114 3.49 -53.45 -15.64
C SER A 114 3.26 -51.98 -16.00
N VAL A 115 2.37 -51.73 -16.96
CA VAL A 115 2.03 -50.38 -17.43
C VAL A 115 0.54 -50.14 -17.20
N SER A 116 0.21 -49.24 -16.29
CA SER A 116 -1.16 -48.76 -16.09
C SER A 116 -1.39 -47.51 -16.92
N GLY A 117 -2.52 -47.42 -17.61
CA GLY A 117 -2.76 -46.38 -18.59
C GLY A 117 -4.21 -46.23 -19.00
N GLU A 118 -4.40 -45.31 -19.94
CA GLU A 118 -5.70 -44.94 -20.49
C GLU A 118 -5.85 -45.53 -21.89
N ALA A 119 -6.95 -46.24 -22.15
CA ALA A 119 -7.23 -46.87 -23.43
C ALA A 119 -8.10 -45.98 -24.33
N GLU A 120 -7.68 -45.84 -25.58
CA GLU A 120 -8.39 -45.13 -26.63
C GLU A 120 -8.47 -46.02 -27.88
N PHE A 121 -9.57 -45.94 -28.63
CA PHE A 121 -9.75 -46.68 -29.87
C PHE A 121 -9.67 -45.70 -31.04
N ILE A 122 -8.69 -45.92 -31.92
CA ILE A 122 -8.33 -45.00 -32.99
C ILE A 122 -8.59 -45.69 -34.33
N ASP A 123 -9.40 -45.03 -35.17
CA ASP A 123 -9.70 -45.45 -36.54
C ASP A 123 -8.87 -44.62 -37.55
N ASP A 124 -7.54 -44.62 -37.38
CA ASP A 124 -6.59 -43.93 -38.27
C ASP A 124 -5.95 -44.92 -39.24
N LYS A 125 -6.40 -44.91 -40.50
CA LYS A 125 -5.87 -45.78 -41.57
C LYS A 125 -4.37 -45.58 -41.81
N THR A 126 -3.81 -44.39 -41.55
CA THR A 126 -2.38 -44.11 -41.73
C THR A 126 -1.56 -44.85 -40.67
N LYS A 127 -1.96 -44.71 -39.40
CA LYS A 127 -1.30 -45.40 -38.29
C LYS A 127 -1.48 -46.92 -38.36
N MET A 128 -2.66 -47.39 -38.79
CA MET A 128 -2.91 -48.81 -39.02
C MET A 128 -2.00 -49.38 -40.12
N LYS A 129 -1.78 -48.65 -41.22
CA LYS A 129 -0.84 -49.04 -42.27
C LYS A 129 0.60 -49.15 -41.76
N GLU A 130 1.04 -48.21 -40.94
CA GLU A 130 2.38 -48.18 -40.33
C GLU A 130 2.64 -49.42 -39.45
N LEU A 131 1.66 -49.80 -38.63
CA LEU A 131 1.80 -50.90 -37.66
C LEU A 131 1.38 -52.27 -38.22
N TRP A 132 0.90 -52.35 -39.46
CA TRP A 132 0.37 -53.57 -40.06
C TRP A 132 1.46 -54.62 -40.31
N SER A 133 1.12 -55.89 -40.10
CA SER A 133 2.00 -57.02 -40.48
C SER A 133 1.18 -58.09 -41.21
N ALA A 134 1.81 -58.78 -42.17
CA ALA A 134 1.14 -59.79 -42.99
C ALA A 134 0.47 -60.91 -42.16
N TYR A 135 1.01 -61.21 -40.97
CA TYR A 135 0.46 -62.17 -40.02
C TYR A 135 -0.96 -61.80 -39.51
N LEU A 136 -1.31 -60.51 -39.46
CA LEU A 136 -2.63 -60.06 -39.00
C LEU A 136 -3.76 -60.42 -39.95
N LYS A 137 -3.45 -60.74 -41.23
CA LYS A 137 -4.46 -61.21 -42.20
C LYS A 137 -5.17 -62.49 -41.76
N VAL A 138 -4.56 -63.29 -40.89
CA VAL A 138 -5.18 -64.51 -40.33
C VAL A 138 -6.39 -64.16 -39.44
N PHE A 139 -6.33 -63.03 -38.72
CA PHE A 139 -7.38 -62.58 -37.80
C PHE A 139 -8.35 -61.59 -38.46
N PHE A 140 -7.89 -60.90 -39.51
CA PHE A 140 -8.63 -59.92 -40.32
C PHE A 140 -8.48 -60.26 -41.81
N PRO A 141 -9.31 -61.17 -42.35
CA PRO A 141 -9.18 -61.65 -43.73
C PRO A 141 -9.32 -60.56 -44.79
N GLN A 142 -10.11 -59.52 -44.50
CA GLN A 142 -10.30 -58.34 -45.37
C GLN A 142 -9.16 -57.31 -45.22
N GLY A 143 -8.16 -57.59 -44.38
CA GLY A 143 -7.00 -56.74 -44.18
C GLY A 143 -7.33 -55.39 -43.52
N LEU A 144 -6.69 -54.33 -43.99
CA LEU A 144 -6.88 -52.96 -43.49
C LEU A 144 -8.27 -52.37 -43.80
N GLU A 145 -9.02 -52.99 -44.72
CA GLU A 145 -10.37 -52.56 -45.08
C GLU A 145 -11.46 -53.33 -44.31
N ASP A 146 -11.08 -54.20 -43.36
CA ASP A 146 -12.04 -54.89 -42.50
C ASP A 146 -12.81 -53.87 -41.64
N PRO A 147 -14.15 -53.79 -41.72
CA PRO A 147 -14.94 -52.78 -41.01
C PRO A 147 -14.91 -52.96 -39.49
N ASP A 148 -14.60 -54.17 -39.00
CA ASP A 148 -14.50 -54.48 -37.58
C ASP A 148 -13.08 -54.24 -37.04
N LEU A 149 -12.10 -53.88 -37.87
CA LEU A 149 -10.73 -53.56 -37.43
C LEU A 149 -10.68 -52.20 -36.71
N THR A 150 -10.03 -52.16 -35.54
CA THR A 150 -9.68 -50.91 -34.86
C THR A 150 -8.33 -51.05 -34.14
N LEU A 151 -7.72 -49.91 -33.81
CA LEU A 151 -6.45 -49.83 -33.12
C LEU A 151 -6.68 -49.36 -31.68
N MET A 152 -6.39 -50.22 -30.72
CA MET A 152 -6.38 -49.86 -29.31
C MET A 152 -5.03 -49.24 -28.94
N LYS A 153 -5.07 -48.00 -28.46
CA LYS A 153 -3.94 -47.26 -27.95
C LYS A 153 -4.04 -47.18 -26.43
N VAL A 154 -3.09 -47.76 -25.72
CA VAL A 154 -2.97 -47.60 -24.26
C VAL A 154 -1.89 -46.57 -23.97
N THR A 155 -2.29 -45.39 -23.54
CA THR A 155 -1.36 -44.31 -23.18
C THR A 155 -0.86 -44.55 -21.76
N ALA A 156 0.45 -44.73 -21.61
CA ALA A 156 1.05 -45.06 -20.32
C ALA A 156 0.92 -43.90 -19.33
N LYS A 157 0.49 -44.20 -18.10
CA LYS A 157 0.36 -43.23 -16.98
C LYS A 157 1.31 -43.59 -15.85
N TYR A 158 1.39 -44.88 -15.53
CA TYR A 158 2.36 -45.44 -14.59
C TYR A 158 3.02 -46.65 -15.23
N GLY A 159 4.33 -46.79 -15.06
CA GLY A 159 5.08 -47.99 -15.38
C GLY A 159 5.74 -48.52 -14.13
N GLU A 160 5.91 -49.82 -14.04
CA GLU A 160 6.80 -50.43 -13.06
C GLU A 160 7.55 -51.55 -13.75
N TYR A 161 8.86 -51.63 -13.50
CA TYR A 161 9.66 -52.74 -13.99
C TYR A 161 10.43 -53.40 -12.86
N TRP A 162 10.70 -54.68 -13.06
CA TRP A 162 11.60 -55.50 -12.28
C TRP A 162 12.61 -56.09 -13.25
N ASP A 163 13.88 -55.74 -13.12
CA ASP A 163 14.96 -56.20 -13.98
C ASP A 163 16.09 -56.77 -13.13
N SER A 164 16.34 -58.07 -13.26
CA SER A 164 17.36 -58.78 -12.48
C SER A 164 18.40 -59.39 -13.41
N PRO A 165 19.68 -59.52 -12.99
CA PRO A 165 20.70 -60.16 -13.81
C PRO A 165 20.28 -61.58 -14.21
N SER A 166 20.21 -61.90 -15.50
CA SER A 166 19.79 -63.24 -15.98
C SER A 166 20.85 -64.34 -15.76
N ASN A 167 22.10 -63.97 -15.49
CA ASN A 167 23.19 -64.92 -15.27
C ASN A 167 23.15 -65.50 -13.83
N LYS A 168 22.95 -66.82 -13.74
CA LYS A 168 22.86 -67.58 -12.47
C LYS A 168 24.06 -67.37 -11.54
N MET A 169 25.27 -67.20 -12.07
CA MET A 169 26.47 -66.96 -11.25
C MET A 169 26.47 -65.55 -10.63
N VAL A 170 25.99 -64.55 -11.38
CA VAL A 170 25.85 -63.18 -10.89
C VAL A 170 24.75 -63.12 -9.82
N GLN A 171 23.66 -63.85 -10.01
CA GLN A 171 22.60 -63.97 -8.99
C GLN A 171 23.10 -64.65 -7.70
N LEU A 172 23.89 -65.73 -7.80
CA LEU A 172 24.43 -66.41 -6.63
C LEU A 172 25.40 -65.52 -5.85
N TYR A 173 26.26 -64.79 -6.56
CA TYR A 173 27.15 -63.80 -5.94
C TYR A 173 26.35 -62.66 -5.27
N ALA A 174 25.34 -62.14 -5.96
CA ALA A 174 24.45 -61.11 -5.43
C ALA A 174 23.69 -61.59 -4.18
N LEU A 175 23.23 -62.84 -4.16
CA LEU A 175 22.55 -63.48 -3.03
C LEU A 175 23.50 -63.62 -1.83
N ALA A 176 24.71 -64.12 -2.05
CA ALA A 176 25.74 -64.23 -1.01
C ALA A 176 26.11 -62.86 -0.44
N LYS A 177 26.28 -61.86 -1.30
CA LYS A 177 26.55 -60.47 -0.90
C LYS A 177 25.36 -59.87 -0.14
N ALA A 178 24.13 -60.08 -0.57
CA ALA A 178 22.92 -59.60 0.10
C ALA A 178 22.73 -60.23 1.47
N ALA A 179 22.98 -61.54 1.61
CA ALA A 179 22.93 -62.25 2.89
C ALA A 179 23.99 -61.74 3.88
N ALA A 180 25.22 -61.51 3.40
CA ALA A 180 26.31 -60.98 4.22
C ALA A 180 26.09 -59.51 4.63
N THR A 181 25.56 -58.69 3.71
CA THR A 181 25.38 -57.23 3.93
C THR A 181 24.00 -56.85 4.47
N LYS A 182 23.08 -57.82 4.60
CA LYS A 182 21.65 -57.61 4.91
C LYS A 182 20.97 -56.57 3.99
N ASN A 183 21.46 -56.40 2.77
CA ASN A 183 20.92 -55.44 1.79
C ASN A 183 20.45 -56.16 0.51
N PRO A 184 19.12 -56.31 0.30
CA PRO A 184 18.56 -57.06 -0.82
C PRO A 184 18.69 -56.34 -2.18
N LYS A 185 19.12 -55.07 -2.21
CA LYS A 185 19.28 -54.28 -3.45
C LYS A 185 20.34 -54.83 -4.42
N ALA A 186 21.12 -55.83 -4.02
CA ALA A 186 22.09 -56.48 -4.91
C ALA A 186 21.45 -57.44 -5.95
N LEU A 187 20.18 -57.82 -5.77
CA LEU A 187 19.53 -58.90 -6.53
C LEU A 187 18.85 -58.44 -7.84
N GLY A 188 18.63 -57.14 -8.03
CA GLY A 188 17.97 -56.58 -9.21
C GLY A 188 17.50 -55.14 -8.98
N GLU A 189 17.04 -54.48 -10.04
CA GLU A 189 16.42 -53.16 -9.99
C GLU A 189 14.90 -53.30 -10.05
N ASN A 190 14.19 -52.70 -9.10
CA ASN A 190 12.76 -52.43 -9.20
C ASN A 190 12.55 -50.93 -9.21
N LYS A 191 11.70 -50.45 -10.11
CA LYS A 191 11.42 -49.02 -10.20
C LYS A 191 10.04 -48.75 -10.76
N LYS A 192 9.32 -47.87 -10.06
CA LYS A 192 8.07 -47.27 -10.52
C LYS A 192 8.36 -45.95 -11.23
N LEU A 193 7.79 -45.81 -12.41
CA LEU A 193 7.87 -44.66 -13.30
C LEU A 193 6.48 -44.01 -13.41
N LEU A 194 6.48 -42.69 -13.46
CA LEU A 194 5.27 -41.91 -13.72
C LEU A 194 5.44 -41.26 -15.09
N PHE A 195 4.58 -41.66 -16.03
CA PHE A 195 4.57 -41.12 -17.38
C PHE A 195 3.66 -39.89 -17.40
N GLN A 196 4.22 -38.75 -17.77
CA GLN A 196 3.41 -37.56 -18.05
C GLN A 196 2.71 -37.80 -19.39
N THR A 197 1.38 -37.89 -19.38
CA THR A 197 0.55 -38.23 -20.54
C THR A 197 0.68 -37.18 -21.64
N ASN A 198 1.63 -37.38 -22.57
CA ASN A 198 1.81 -36.55 -23.77
C ASN A 198 0.64 -36.77 -24.74
N LYS A 199 -0.47 -36.08 -24.47
CA LYS A 199 -1.42 -35.52 -25.46
C LYS A 199 -2.52 -34.66 -24.82
N GLN A 200 -2.65 -34.65 -23.49
CA GLN A 200 -3.45 -33.65 -22.76
C GLN A 200 -2.70 -32.93 -21.63
N SER A 201 -1.49 -33.39 -21.25
CA SER A 201 -0.66 -32.70 -20.24
C SER A 201 0.37 -31.71 -20.81
N GLN A 202 0.40 -31.55 -22.14
CA GLN A 202 0.94 -30.32 -22.75
C GLN A 202 -0.03 -29.12 -22.60
N MET A 203 -1.28 -29.36 -22.18
CA MET A 203 -2.12 -28.37 -21.47
C MET A 203 -2.01 -28.58 -19.95
N ASN A 204 -0.86 -28.32 -19.32
CA ASN A 204 -0.87 -27.90 -17.91
C ASN A 204 0.46 -27.39 -17.32
N VAL A 205 1.61 -27.55 -17.98
CA VAL A 205 2.83 -26.83 -17.53
C VAL A 205 3.07 -25.60 -18.38
N ASP A 206 2.81 -25.67 -19.69
CA ASP A 206 2.83 -24.49 -20.57
C ASP A 206 1.57 -23.62 -20.40
N ASP A 207 0.42 -24.21 -20.08
CA ASP A 207 -0.75 -23.46 -19.59
C ASP A 207 -0.60 -22.99 -18.14
N PHE A 208 0.15 -23.66 -17.25
CA PHE A 208 0.53 -23.07 -15.96
C PHE A 208 1.61 -21.98 -16.16
N LYS A 209 2.51 -22.10 -17.14
CA LYS A 209 3.45 -21.03 -17.53
C LYS A 209 2.73 -19.86 -18.20
N ALA A 210 1.75 -20.09 -19.06
CA ALA A 210 0.98 -19.04 -19.74
C ALA A 210 -0.14 -18.47 -18.86
N SER A 211 -0.67 -19.26 -17.93
CA SER A 211 -1.82 -18.87 -17.12
C SER A 211 -1.47 -18.58 -15.66
N PHE A 212 -0.40 -19.12 -15.08
CA PHE A 212 0.08 -18.71 -13.75
C PHE A 212 1.19 -17.69 -13.91
N ILE A 213 2.29 -17.97 -14.63
CA ILE A 213 3.34 -16.96 -14.88
C ILE A 213 2.84 -15.90 -15.85
N GLY A 214 2.11 -16.27 -16.91
CA GLY A 214 1.53 -15.29 -17.84
C GLY A 214 0.38 -14.49 -17.23
N ARG A 215 -0.58 -15.06 -16.47
CA ARG A 215 -1.60 -14.20 -15.79
C ARG A 215 -1.04 -13.45 -14.60
N THR A 216 -0.16 -14.02 -13.77
CA THR A 216 0.44 -13.22 -12.67
C THR A 216 1.40 -12.16 -13.22
N SER A 217 2.18 -12.43 -14.26
CA SER A 217 2.99 -11.40 -14.95
C SER A 217 2.11 -10.39 -15.66
N GLN A 218 1.03 -10.78 -16.34
CA GLN A 218 0.11 -9.87 -17.01
C GLN A 218 -0.74 -9.07 -16.02
N TYR A 219 -1.07 -9.61 -14.83
CA TYR A 219 -1.67 -8.84 -13.74
C TYR A 219 -0.65 -7.96 -13.01
N ILE A 220 0.59 -8.39 -12.82
CA ILE A 220 1.67 -7.57 -12.27
C ILE A 220 2.01 -6.44 -13.24
N ASP A 221 2.08 -6.70 -14.54
CA ASP A 221 2.24 -5.72 -15.61
C ASP A 221 1.00 -4.83 -15.73
N THR A 222 -0.22 -5.34 -15.57
CA THR A 222 -1.44 -4.52 -15.50
C THR A 222 -1.49 -3.69 -14.22
N ILE A 223 -0.98 -4.16 -13.08
CA ILE A 223 -0.89 -3.41 -11.82
C ILE A 223 0.25 -2.38 -11.86
N LEU A 224 1.33 -2.66 -12.60
CA LEU A 224 2.45 -1.73 -12.82
C LEU A 224 2.11 -0.68 -13.90
N ASN A 225 1.26 -1.01 -14.87
CA ASN A 225 0.89 -0.14 -16.01
C ASN A 225 -0.49 0.52 -15.89
N THR A 226 -1.41 0.00 -15.08
CA THR A 226 -2.69 0.67 -14.78
C THR A 226 -2.47 1.63 -13.64
N SER A 227 -2.91 2.88 -13.81
CA SER A 227 -2.82 3.90 -12.76
C SER A 227 -3.33 3.35 -11.42
N LEU A 228 -2.64 3.69 -10.33
CA LEU A 228 -2.90 3.33 -8.93
C LEU A 228 -4.33 3.60 -8.40
N ASN A 229 -5.29 3.98 -9.25
CA ASN A 229 -6.50 4.73 -8.88
C ASN A 229 -7.81 3.94 -8.83
N ASP A 230 -7.85 2.63 -9.16
CA ASP A 230 -9.09 1.83 -9.03
C ASP A 230 -9.03 0.82 -7.86
N PRO A 231 -9.65 1.13 -6.70
CA PRO A 231 -9.67 0.28 -5.51
C PRO A 231 -10.51 -1.00 -5.65
N VAL A 232 -11.40 -1.06 -6.65
CA VAL A 232 -12.30 -2.20 -6.88
C VAL A 232 -11.54 -3.29 -7.62
N LEU A 233 -10.82 -2.92 -8.69
CA LEU A 233 -9.95 -3.82 -9.46
C LEU A 233 -8.86 -4.47 -8.59
N LEU A 234 -8.23 -3.68 -7.71
CA LEU A 234 -7.24 -4.19 -6.74
C LEU A 234 -7.85 -5.18 -5.74
N ARG A 235 -9.07 -4.93 -5.25
CA ARG A 235 -9.77 -5.86 -4.35
C ARG A 235 -10.14 -7.17 -5.04
N VAL A 236 -10.61 -7.10 -6.30
CA VAL A 236 -10.95 -8.29 -7.09
C VAL A 236 -9.71 -9.12 -7.38
N ALA A 237 -8.60 -8.48 -7.78
CA ALA A 237 -7.33 -9.15 -8.03
C ALA A 237 -6.76 -9.84 -6.77
N ILE A 238 -6.77 -9.15 -5.61
CA ILE A 238 -6.32 -9.73 -4.34
C ILE A 238 -7.22 -10.90 -3.91
N ARG A 239 -8.54 -10.76 -4.06
CA ARG A 239 -9.50 -11.81 -3.70
C ARG A 239 -9.30 -13.05 -4.56
N ARG A 240 -9.01 -12.88 -5.84
CA ARG A 240 -8.72 -13.96 -6.78
C ARG A 240 -7.39 -14.65 -6.44
N CYS A 241 -6.33 -13.90 -6.16
CA CYS A 241 -5.04 -14.46 -5.73
C CYS A 241 -5.16 -15.31 -4.46
N ARG A 242 -6.01 -14.90 -3.50
CA ARG A 242 -6.25 -15.66 -2.26
C ARG A 242 -7.00 -16.97 -2.52
N LEU A 243 -7.95 -16.97 -3.44
CA LEU A 243 -8.68 -18.17 -3.85
C LEU A 243 -7.76 -19.18 -4.53
N ASP A 244 -6.93 -18.71 -5.47
CA ASP A 244 -5.99 -19.57 -6.20
C ASP A 244 -4.93 -20.16 -5.26
N CYS A 245 -4.48 -19.39 -4.26
CA CYS A 245 -3.55 -19.87 -3.24
C CYS A 245 -4.18 -20.94 -2.33
N ALA A 246 -5.43 -20.77 -1.92
CA ALA A 246 -6.15 -21.74 -1.10
C ALA A 246 -6.45 -23.04 -1.86
N GLU A 247 -6.70 -22.96 -3.16
CA GLU A 247 -6.91 -24.12 -4.02
C GLU A 247 -5.62 -24.94 -4.19
N ALA A 248 -4.48 -24.26 -4.35
CA ALA A 248 -3.17 -24.90 -4.37
C ALA A 248 -2.84 -25.63 -3.05
N GLU A 249 -3.13 -25.01 -1.90
CA GLU A 249 -2.91 -25.63 -0.58
C GLU A 249 -3.75 -26.90 -0.38
N ARG A 250 -5.03 -26.89 -0.78
CA ARG A 250 -5.89 -28.09 -0.72
C ARG A 250 -5.37 -29.21 -1.61
N ARG A 251 -4.82 -28.87 -2.77
CA ARG A 251 -4.31 -29.85 -3.74
C ARG A 251 -3.01 -30.49 -3.25
N ILE A 252 -2.16 -29.73 -2.56
CA ILE A 252 -0.96 -30.25 -1.87
C ILE A 252 -1.36 -31.16 -0.70
N ALA A 253 -2.38 -30.79 0.09
CA ALA A 253 -2.87 -31.63 1.19
C ALA A 253 -3.37 -33.00 0.69
N LYS A 254 -4.14 -33.00 -0.41
CA LYS A 254 -4.61 -34.22 -1.06
C LYS A 254 -3.45 -35.11 -1.56
N LEU A 255 -2.44 -34.49 -2.19
CA LEU A 255 -1.24 -35.20 -2.64
C LEU A 255 -0.40 -35.79 -1.49
N LYS A 256 -0.41 -35.18 -0.30
CA LYS A 256 0.26 -35.73 0.90
C LYS A 256 -0.49 -36.93 1.47
N GLU A 257 -1.82 -36.88 1.44
CA GLU A 257 -2.67 -37.96 1.94
C GLU A 257 -2.57 -39.20 1.03
N ASP A 258 -2.60 -39.00 -0.28
CA ASP A 258 -2.47 -40.05 -1.29
C ASP A 258 -1.09 -40.74 -1.29
N ASN A 259 -0.04 -40.10 -0.75
CA ASN A 259 1.34 -40.63 -0.70
C ASN A 259 1.76 -41.17 0.69
N LYS A 260 0.84 -41.25 1.64
CA LYS A 260 1.16 -41.56 3.05
C LYS A 260 1.62 -43.01 3.30
N GLU A 261 1.34 -43.95 2.39
CA GLU A 261 1.41 -45.39 2.69
C GLU A 261 2.55 -46.17 1.99
N TYR A 262 3.30 -45.55 1.06
CA TYR A 262 4.18 -46.28 0.11
C TYR A 262 5.64 -45.80 0.02
N VAL A 263 6.28 -45.41 1.12
CA VAL A 263 7.69 -44.96 1.06
C VAL A 263 8.63 -45.91 1.83
N PRO A 264 9.50 -46.67 1.14
CA PRO A 264 10.55 -47.49 1.77
C PRO A 264 11.43 -46.65 2.71
N LYS A 265 11.82 -47.18 3.88
CA LYS A 265 12.50 -46.41 4.95
C LYS A 265 13.75 -45.61 4.52
N SER A 266 14.52 -46.09 3.54
CA SER A 266 15.67 -45.38 2.95
C SER A 266 15.22 -44.15 2.15
N ASP A 267 14.21 -44.33 1.30
CA ASP A 267 13.68 -43.27 0.47
C ASP A 267 12.87 -42.30 1.34
N TYR A 268 12.24 -42.79 2.41
CA TYR A 268 11.61 -41.96 3.44
C TYR A 268 12.64 -41.08 4.11
N THR A 269 13.82 -41.58 4.50
CA THR A 269 14.85 -40.72 5.12
C THR A 269 15.38 -39.65 4.18
N THR A 270 15.62 -39.96 2.90
CA THR A 270 16.02 -38.94 1.91
C THR A 270 14.88 -37.99 1.58
N LEU A 271 13.64 -38.49 1.45
CA LEU A 271 12.47 -37.66 1.18
C LEU A 271 12.16 -36.76 2.38
N GLN A 272 12.32 -37.26 3.60
CA GLN A 272 12.22 -36.50 4.85
C GLN A 272 13.29 -35.40 4.91
N GLN A 273 14.54 -35.71 4.55
CA GLN A 273 15.60 -34.70 4.46
C GLN A 273 15.28 -33.63 3.41
N THR A 274 14.85 -34.02 2.21
CA THR A 274 14.44 -33.05 1.19
C THR A 274 13.20 -32.26 1.60
N TYR A 275 12.28 -32.87 2.35
CA TYR A 275 11.08 -32.22 2.88
C TYR A 275 11.45 -31.21 3.97
N ASP A 276 12.38 -31.55 4.86
CA ASP A 276 12.89 -30.67 5.91
C ASP A 276 13.70 -29.50 5.31
N GLU A 277 14.46 -29.75 4.24
CA GLU A 277 15.11 -28.70 3.44
C GLU A 277 14.10 -27.82 2.69
N LEU A 278 13.03 -28.39 2.15
CA LEU A 278 11.95 -27.64 1.52
C LEU A 278 11.18 -26.78 2.54
N ILE A 279 10.97 -27.29 3.75
CA ILE A 279 10.37 -26.51 4.84
C ILE A 279 11.28 -25.35 5.21
N LYS A 280 12.57 -25.60 5.47
CA LYS A 280 13.55 -24.55 5.78
C LYS A 280 13.61 -23.48 4.70
N SER A 281 13.68 -23.87 3.43
CA SER A 281 13.69 -22.92 2.31
C SER A 281 12.35 -22.17 2.19
N SER A 282 11.21 -22.82 2.46
CA SER A 282 9.90 -22.15 2.49
C SER A 282 9.78 -21.13 3.62
N GLU A 283 10.37 -21.42 4.80
CA GLU A 283 10.41 -20.51 5.94
C GLU A 283 11.34 -19.33 5.66
N GLN A 284 12.50 -19.57 5.06
CA GLN A 284 13.38 -18.51 4.57
C GLN A 284 12.66 -17.63 3.55
N LEU A 285 11.96 -18.21 2.57
CA LEU A 285 11.20 -17.46 1.58
C LEU A 285 10.09 -16.63 2.23
N LYS A 286 9.38 -17.18 3.22
CA LYS A 286 8.38 -16.44 4.02
C LYS A 286 9.01 -15.29 4.80
N GLN A 287 10.21 -15.49 5.36
CA GLN A 287 10.96 -14.45 6.07
C GLN A 287 11.36 -13.32 5.10
N HIS A 288 11.90 -13.67 3.93
CA HIS A 288 12.23 -12.71 2.88
C HIS A 288 11.00 -11.94 2.39
N PHE A 289 9.86 -12.62 2.22
CA PHE A 289 8.61 -11.97 1.82
C PHE A 289 8.08 -11.02 2.90
N ARG A 290 8.19 -11.39 4.18
CA ARG A 290 7.86 -10.50 5.31
C ARG A 290 8.74 -9.25 5.30
N ASN A 291 10.05 -9.42 5.10
CA ASN A 291 11.00 -8.31 5.03
C ASN A 291 10.69 -7.39 3.83
N ALA A 292 10.50 -7.95 2.64
CA ALA A 292 10.12 -7.20 1.44
C ALA A 292 8.79 -6.46 1.62
N LYS A 293 7.83 -7.02 2.36
CA LYS A 293 6.55 -6.36 2.67
C LYS A 293 6.74 -5.18 3.62
N VAL A 294 7.63 -5.28 4.60
CA VAL A 294 7.99 -4.16 5.50
C VAL A 294 8.66 -3.05 4.71
N GLU A 295 9.62 -3.39 3.84
CA GLU A 295 10.30 -2.42 2.97
C GLU A 295 9.34 -1.76 1.98
N TYR A 296 8.45 -2.53 1.34
CA TYR A 296 7.40 -1.97 0.49
C TYR A 296 6.52 -1.00 1.25
N LYS A 297 6.11 -1.34 2.49
CA LYS A 297 5.29 -0.46 3.33
C LYS A 297 6.05 0.82 3.71
N PHE A 298 7.37 0.74 3.89
CA PHE A 298 8.24 1.88 4.13
C PHE A 298 8.39 2.77 2.89
N VAL A 299 8.67 2.18 1.71
CA VAL A 299 8.74 2.89 0.43
C VAL A 299 7.41 3.54 0.06
N PHE A 300 6.29 2.85 0.31
CA PHE A 300 4.95 3.40 0.11
C PHE A 300 4.72 4.61 1.04
N ARG A 301 5.10 4.51 2.32
CA ARG A 301 5.06 5.65 3.25
C ARG A 301 5.93 6.80 2.75
N LEU A 302 7.15 6.55 2.30
CA LEU A 302 8.05 7.59 1.77
C LEU A 302 7.46 8.27 0.53
N LYS A 303 6.95 7.50 -0.44
CA LYS A 303 6.28 8.06 -1.63
C LYS A 303 5.05 8.89 -1.27
N TYR A 304 4.26 8.40 -0.32
CA TYR A 304 3.09 9.12 0.17
C TYR A 304 3.53 10.44 0.84
N TRP A 305 4.60 10.39 1.64
CA TRP A 305 5.18 11.56 2.29
C TRP A 305 5.75 12.56 1.26
N GLU A 306 6.45 12.11 0.22
CA GLU A 306 6.94 12.95 -0.89
C GLU A 306 5.79 13.61 -1.66
N TYR A 307 4.71 12.88 -1.93
CA TYR A 307 3.52 13.43 -2.61
C TYR A 307 2.89 14.56 -1.78
N HIS A 308 2.66 14.31 -0.49
CA HIS A 308 2.10 15.32 0.42
C HIS A 308 3.04 16.51 0.62
N PHE A 309 4.33 16.27 0.75
CA PHE A 309 5.34 17.33 0.86
C PHE A 309 5.40 18.18 -0.41
N ARG A 310 5.34 17.55 -1.59
CA ARG A 310 5.34 18.24 -2.89
C ARG A 310 4.04 19.02 -3.11
N SER A 311 2.88 18.45 -2.78
CA SER A 311 1.59 19.15 -2.80
C SER A 311 1.58 20.36 -1.87
N SER A 312 2.11 20.20 -0.65
CA SER A 312 2.30 21.29 0.32
C SER A 312 3.24 22.36 -0.22
N SER A 313 4.35 21.98 -0.87
CA SER A 313 5.28 22.94 -1.49
C SER A 313 4.67 23.69 -2.66
N THR A 314 3.88 23.03 -3.51
CA THR A 314 3.16 23.67 -4.62
C THR A 314 2.08 24.61 -4.10
N LEU A 315 1.38 24.22 -3.04
CA LEU A 315 0.38 25.06 -2.39
C LEU A 315 1.05 26.27 -1.74
N LYS A 316 2.18 26.10 -1.06
CA LYS A 316 2.97 27.18 -0.49
C LYS A 316 3.47 28.15 -1.56
N ASN A 317 3.96 27.64 -2.69
CA ASN A 317 4.39 28.48 -3.82
C ASN A 317 3.21 29.23 -4.45
N ALA A 318 2.07 28.58 -4.67
CA ALA A 318 0.86 29.23 -5.17
C ALA A 318 0.36 30.33 -4.21
N LEU A 319 0.39 30.06 -2.91
CA LEU A 319 0.03 31.03 -1.88
C LEU A 319 1.03 32.19 -1.84
N GLN A 320 2.32 31.92 -2.03
CA GLN A 320 3.35 32.95 -2.13
C GLN A 320 3.17 33.83 -3.38
N HIS A 321 2.80 33.25 -4.52
CA HIS A 321 2.41 34.03 -5.71
C HIS A 321 1.16 34.86 -5.49
N LEU A 322 0.13 34.31 -4.82
CA LEU A 322 -1.07 35.07 -4.47
C LEU A 322 -0.77 36.23 -3.53
N ILE A 323 0.15 36.05 -2.58
CA ILE A 323 0.63 37.14 -1.71
C ILE A 323 1.36 38.20 -2.53
N GLN A 324 2.24 37.80 -3.44
CA GLN A 324 2.94 38.74 -4.33
C GLN A 324 1.96 39.51 -5.23
N ASP A 325 0.97 38.83 -5.80
CA ASP A 325 -0.06 39.45 -6.63
C ASP A 325 -0.92 40.40 -5.79
N ARG A 326 -1.33 40.00 -4.59
CA ARG A 326 -2.04 40.88 -3.65
C ARG A 326 -1.23 42.13 -3.36
N ASP A 327 0.06 42.00 -3.04
CA ASP A 327 0.92 43.13 -2.70
C ASP A 327 1.13 44.03 -3.93
N LYS A 328 1.26 43.45 -5.12
CA LYS A 328 1.31 44.19 -6.38
C LYS A 328 0.00 44.97 -6.62
N TYR A 329 -1.15 44.34 -6.47
CA TYR A 329 -2.45 45.00 -6.60
C TYR A 329 -2.68 46.06 -5.53
N PHE A 330 -2.26 45.82 -4.29
CA PHE A 330 -2.29 46.82 -3.23
C PHE A 330 -1.46 48.04 -3.62
N THR A 331 -0.22 47.83 -4.09
CA THR A 331 0.66 48.92 -4.55
C THR A 331 0.06 49.66 -5.75
N LEU A 332 -0.54 48.94 -6.71
CA LEU A 332 -1.28 49.53 -7.82
C LEU A 332 -2.48 50.35 -7.33
N CYS A 333 -3.27 49.84 -6.41
CA CYS A 333 -4.39 50.54 -5.81
C CYS A 333 -3.94 51.78 -5.03
N GLU A 334 -2.82 51.73 -4.32
CA GLU A 334 -2.23 52.88 -3.64
C GLU A 334 -1.73 53.93 -4.63
N ASN A 335 -1.08 53.51 -5.72
CA ASN A 335 -0.69 54.40 -6.81
C ASN A 335 -1.92 55.01 -7.47
N TYR A 336 -2.94 54.21 -7.79
CA TYR A 336 -4.19 54.69 -8.35
C TYR A 336 -4.90 55.63 -7.40
N ARG A 337 -4.96 55.34 -6.10
CA ARG A 337 -5.47 56.27 -5.08
C ARG A 337 -4.66 57.56 -5.06
N ALA A 338 -3.34 57.50 -5.15
CA ALA A 338 -2.48 58.67 -5.21
C ALA A 338 -2.70 59.52 -6.48
N THR A 339 -3.12 58.90 -7.60
CA THR A 339 -3.40 59.59 -8.88
C THR A 339 -4.87 59.98 -9.08
N LEU A 340 -5.82 59.25 -8.48
CA LEU A 340 -7.26 59.40 -8.67
C LEU A 340 -7.95 60.09 -7.49
N THR A 341 -7.30 60.25 -6.34
CA THR A 341 -7.76 61.27 -5.40
C THR A 341 -7.46 62.62 -6.05
N PRO A 342 -8.48 63.45 -6.34
CA PRO A 342 -8.22 64.82 -6.75
C PRO A 342 -7.46 65.45 -5.58
N ARG A 343 -6.14 65.62 -5.71
CA ARG A 343 -5.39 66.29 -4.66
C ARG A 343 -5.93 67.71 -4.56
N PRO A 344 -6.32 68.17 -3.36
CA PRO A 344 -6.63 69.57 -3.17
C PRO A 344 -5.45 70.38 -3.71
N LYS A 345 -5.73 71.48 -4.42
CA LYS A 345 -4.70 72.42 -4.89
C LYS A 345 -4.13 73.14 -3.66
N TRP A 346 -3.20 72.49 -2.96
CA TRP A 346 -2.59 72.95 -1.71
C TRP A 346 -1.86 74.29 -1.88
N GLU A 347 -1.51 74.64 -3.11
CA GLU A 347 -0.96 75.94 -3.47
C GLU A 347 -1.93 77.08 -3.12
N ARG A 348 -3.24 76.82 -3.08
CA ARG A 348 -4.26 77.80 -2.66
C ARG A 348 -4.29 78.02 -1.14
N CYS A 349 -3.72 77.12 -0.34
CA CYS A 349 -3.66 77.28 1.11
C CYS A 349 -2.57 78.28 1.52
N ALA A 350 -1.48 78.37 0.76
CA ALA A 350 -0.43 79.37 0.95
C ALA A 350 -0.95 80.83 0.83
N SER A 351 -2.01 81.06 0.05
CA SER A 351 -2.62 82.40 -0.02
C SER A 351 -3.49 82.76 1.19
N VAL A 352 -3.82 81.80 2.05
CA VAL A 352 -4.74 81.99 3.19
C VAL A 352 -4.00 81.86 4.53
N ILE A 353 -2.95 81.04 4.61
CA ILE A 353 -2.19 80.77 5.83
C ILE A 353 -0.73 81.20 5.61
N GLU A 354 -0.29 82.24 6.32
CA GLU A 354 1.05 82.84 6.14
C GLU A 354 2.22 81.86 6.34
N ARG A 355 2.05 80.87 7.23
CA ARG A 355 3.10 79.88 7.56
C ARG A 355 2.91 78.53 6.87
N TRP A 356 2.04 78.47 5.86
CA TRP A 356 1.70 77.21 5.20
C TRP A 356 2.91 76.47 4.62
N ASP A 357 3.82 77.21 4.00
CA ASP A 357 4.99 76.61 3.36
C ASP A 357 5.92 75.97 4.41
N GLU A 358 6.15 76.64 5.55
CA GLU A 358 6.94 76.07 6.65
C GLU A 358 6.29 74.81 7.26
N LEU A 359 4.97 74.86 7.46
CA LEU A 359 4.24 73.80 8.16
C LEU A 359 3.96 72.57 7.26
N SER A 360 3.80 72.77 5.95
CA SER A 360 3.36 71.73 5.01
C SER A 360 4.50 70.96 4.32
N ILE A 361 5.75 71.44 4.42
CA ILE A 361 6.92 70.77 3.84
C ILE A 361 7.12 69.39 4.46
N GLY A 362 7.30 68.38 3.59
CA GLY A 362 7.51 66.99 4.00
C GLY A 362 6.29 66.28 4.61
N LYS A 363 5.14 66.95 4.70
CA LYS A 363 3.90 66.40 5.25
C LYS A 363 3.03 65.74 4.17
N THR A 364 2.35 64.67 4.54
CA THR A 364 1.37 63.96 3.71
C THR A 364 0.09 64.79 3.52
N SER A 365 -0.73 64.46 2.51
CA SER A 365 -1.98 65.18 2.26
C SER A 365 -2.93 65.18 3.48
N ASN A 366 -2.98 64.10 4.27
CA ASN A 366 -3.81 64.05 5.49
C ASN A 366 -3.24 64.93 6.61
N GLU A 367 -1.93 64.89 6.84
CA GLU A 367 -1.29 65.77 7.84
C GLU A 367 -1.44 67.25 7.47
N ARG A 368 -1.43 67.57 6.16
CA ARG A 368 -1.74 68.91 5.67
C ARG A 368 -3.18 69.31 5.95
N VAL A 369 -4.14 68.39 5.87
CA VAL A 369 -5.53 68.64 6.31
C VAL A 369 -5.55 68.93 7.81
N ASP A 370 -4.83 68.16 8.63
CA ASP A 370 -4.82 68.38 10.08
C ASP A 370 -4.18 69.73 10.47
N ILE A 371 -3.09 70.12 9.79
CA ILE A 371 -2.47 71.44 9.94
C ILE A 371 -3.44 72.53 9.51
N LEU A 372 -4.11 72.36 8.37
CA LEU A 372 -5.12 73.28 7.88
C LEU A 372 -6.27 73.43 8.90
N LEU A 373 -6.78 72.31 9.43
CA LEU A 373 -7.83 72.30 10.43
C LEU A 373 -7.37 72.95 11.73
N ASN A 374 -6.16 72.68 12.19
CA ASN A 374 -5.60 73.28 13.41
C ASN A 374 -5.39 74.80 13.27
N GLU A 375 -4.98 75.28 12.10
CA GLU A 375 -4.82 76.73 11.87
C GLU A 375 -6.15 77.44 11.63
N ILE A 376 -7.10 76.82 10.93
CA ILE A 376 -8.43 77.40 10.71
C ILE A 376 -9.25 77.40 12.02
N ILE A 377 -9.12 76.35 12.85
CA ILE A 377 -9.92 76.16 14.07
C ILE A 377 -9.20 76.73 15.31
N GLY A 378 -7.94 77.17 15.18
CA GLY A 378 -7.22 77.85 16.26
C GLY A 378 -6.74 76.91 17.38
N GLY A 379 -5.98 75.87 17.02
CA GLY A 379 -5.09 75.16 17.94
C GLY A 379 -5.75 74.34 19.06
N ASN A 380 -7.03 73.98 18.94
CA ASN A 380 -7.68 73.08 19.89
C ASN A 380 -8.03 71.73 19.23
N ASP A 381 -7.37 70.68 19.73
CA ASP A 381 -7.45 69.27 19.33
C ASP A 381 -8.75 68.83 18.66
N ILE A 382 -8.63 68.09 17.56
CA ILE A 382 -9.71 67.42 16.80
C ILE A 382 -10.65 66.60 17.71
N TYR A 383 -10.16 66.14 18.87
CA TYR A 383 -10.94 65.41 19.87
C TYR A 383 -11.92 66.26 20.70
N ASN A 384 -11.76 67.59 20.74
CA ASN A 384 -12.66 68.49 21.47
C ASN A 384 -13.98 68.75 20.74
N ASN A 385 -14.05 68.48 19.43
CA ASN A 385 -15.26 68.71 18.63
C ASN A 385 -16.02 67.42 18.27
N LEU A 386 -15.52 66.26 18.69
CA LEU A 386 -16.22 64.99 18.50
C LEU A 386 -17.36 64.88 19.53
N VAL A 387 -18.60 64.99 19.06
CA VAL A 387 -19.80 64.77 19.88
C VAL A 387 -19.89 63.31 20.35
N HIS A 388 -19.38 62.38 19.54
CA HIS A 388 -19.39 60.95 19.84
C HIS A 388 -18.05 60.28 19.47
N PHE A 389 -17.66 59.27 20.26
CA PHE A 389 -16.64 58.28 19.93
C PHE A 389 -17.26 57.12 19.14
N ILE A 390 -16.47 56.52 18.26
CA ILE A 390 -16.82 55.29 17.56
C ILE A 390 -16.37 54.10 18.41
N GLY A 391 -17.26 53.12 18.61
CA GLY A 391 -16.96 51.90 19.36
C GLY A 391 -15.83 51.07 18.74
N LEU A 392 -14.97 50.50 19.59
CA LEU A 392 -13.77 49.74 19.22
C LEU A 392 -14.04 48.27 18.86
N GLY A 393 -15.29 47.80 18.96
CA GLY A 393 -15.70 46.43 18.70
C GLY A 393 -15.80 45.55 19.95
N VAL A 394 -16.19 44.29 19.78
CA VAL A 394 -16.42 43.29 20.85
C VAL A 394 -15.33 42.20 20.82
N ASP A 395 -14.14 42.52 20.34
CA ASP A 395 -13.05 41.57 20.26
C ASP A 395 -12.40 41.34 21.64
N SER A 396 -11.91 40.13 21.86
CA SER A 396 -11.08 39.71 22.99
C SER A 396 -9.80 40.55 23.19
N THR A 397 -9.34 41.24 22.15
CA THR A 397 -8.19 42.16 22.19
C THR A 397 -8.53 43.52 22.79
N VAL A 398 -9.81 43.87 22.87
CA VAL A 398 -10.30 45.12 23.45
C VAL A 398 -10.63 44.88 24.93
N PRO A 399 -10.14 45.73 25.86
CA PRO A 399 -10.46 45.61 27.28
C PRO A 399 -11.98 45.59 27.52
N THR A 400 -12.44 44.77 28.46
CA THR A 400 -13.87 44.52 28.74
C THR A 400 -14.67 45.80 28.99
N PHE A 401 -14.07 46.84 29.57
CA PHE A 401 -14.72 48.13 29.82
C PHE A 401 -14.87 49.03 28.58
N LEU A 402 -14.39 48.61 27.41
CA LEU A 402 -14.46 49.36 26.14
C LEU A 402 -15.15 48.59 25.01
N GLN A 403 -15.61 47.36 25.27
CA GLN A 403 -16.19 46.51 24.24
C GLN A 403 -17.58 47.02 23.83
N THR A 404 -17.67 47.66 22.66
CA THR A 404 -18.94 48.08 22.06
C THR A 404 -18.78 48.41 20.58
N THR A 405 -19.87 48.32 19.83
CA THR A 405 -19.96 48.79 18.44
C THR A 405 -20.78 50.08 18.31
N ALA A 406 -21.39 50.55 19.40
CA ALA A 406 -22.23 51.74 19.41
C ALA A 406 -21.39 53.03 19.44
N ASN A 407 -21.99 54.12 18.98
CA ASN A 407 -21.43 55.46 19.17
C ASN A 407 -21.63 55.89 20.62
N ILE A 408 -20.57 56.39 21.24
CA ILE A 408 -20.53 56.75 22.66
C ILE A 408 -20.40 58.25 22.80
N ARG A 409 -21.17 58.88 23.67
CA ARG A 409 -21.11 60.32 23.86
C ARG A 409 -19.76 60.77 24.46
N ASN A 410 -19.16 61.78 23.86
CA ASN A 410 -18.03 62.48 24.46
C ASN A 410 -18.54 63.47 25.51
N ARG A 411 -18.13 63.28 26.77
CA ARG A 411 -18.51 64.11 27.91
C ARG A 411 -17.46 65.16 28.26
N HIS A 412 -16.33 65.17 27.53
CA HIS A 412 -15.25 66.16 27.68
C HIS A 412 -14.79 66.35 29.13
N PHE A 413 -14.29 65.28 29.77
CA PHE A 413 -13.82 65.38 31.15
C PHE A 413 -12.69 66.40 31.29
N MET A 414 -12.76 67.19 32.37
CA MET A 414 -11.70 68.13 32.74
C MET A 414 -10.56 67.40 33.44
N GLN A 415 -9.35 67.93 33.32
CA GLN A 415 -8.15 67.32 33.92
C GLN A 415 -8.31 67.03 35.42
N ARG A 416 -8.93 67.95 36.17
CA ARG A 416 -9.22 67.81 37.61
C ARG A 416 -10.11 66.61 37.92
N ASP A 417 -11.18 66.43 37.14
CA ASP A 417 -12.15 65.35 37.36
C ASP A 417 -11.53 63.99 37.05
N VAL A 418 -10.66 63.95 36.03
CA VAL A 418 -9.90 62.75 35.64
C VAL A 418 -8.89 62.37 36.72
N SER A 419 -8.18 63.35 37.29
CA SER A 419 -7.28 63.11 38.42
C SER A 419 -8.02 62.53 39.62
N LEU A 420 -9.15 63.12 40.01
CA LEU A 420 -9.98 62.60 41.12
C LEU A 420 -10.53 61.19 40.82
N LEU A 421 -10.94 60.94 39.58
CA LEU A 421 -11.42 59.63 39.16
C LEU A 421 -10.31 58.57 39.27
N ILE A 422 -9.10 58.90 38.82
CA ILE A 422 -7.93 58.01 38.91
C ILE A 422 -7.56 57.73 40.37
N GLU A 423 -7.54 58.74 41.23
CA GLU A 423 -7.29 58.58 42.67
C GLU A 423 -8.32 57.65 43.33
N ASN A 424 -9.61 57.82 43.00
CA ASN A 424 -10.68 56.96 43.52
C ASN A 424 -10.54 55.51 43.03
N ILE A 425 -10.22 55.30 41.75
CA ILE A 425 -9.98 53.97 41.19
C ILE A 425 -8.83 53.29 41.92
N TRP A 426 -7.72 54.00 42.15
CA TRP A 426 -6.58 53.45 42.89
C TRP A 426 -6.93 53.07 44.33
N LYS A 427 -7.65 53.94 45.03
CA LYS A 427 -8.06 53.69 46.42
C LYS A 427 -8.96 52.46 46.54
N GLU A 428 -10.00 52.39 45.70
CA GLU A 428 -10.91 51.24 45.72
C GLU A 428 -10.23 49.94 45.25
N LYS A 429 -9.23 50.04 44.37
CA LYS A 429 -8.44 48.89 43.94
C LYS A 429 -7.61 48.30 45.07
N ILE A 430 -6.97 49.15 45.88
CA ILE A 430 -6.21 48.72 47.06
C ILE A 430 -7.12 47.96 48.03
N ASP A 431 -8.31 48.50 48.30
CA ASP A 431 -9.30 47.85 49.17
C ASP A 431 -9.79 46.52 48.57
N TYR A 432 -10.07 46.48 47.27
CA TYR A 432 -10.55 45.29 46.58
C TYR A 432 -9.52 44.17 46.53
N ASP A 433 -8.28 44.49 46.18
CA ASP A 433 -7.19 43.50 46.14
C ASP A 433 -6.81 43.06 47.56
N GLY A 434 -6.93 43.93 48.58
CA GLY A 434 -6.80 43.56 50.00
C GLY A 434 -7.86 42.56 50.47
N GLN A 435 -9.11 42.73 50.06
CA GLN A 435 -10.20 41.78 50.33
C GLN A 435 -10.09 40.46 49.54
N ARG A 436 -9.37 40.45 48.40
CA ARG A 436 -9.05 39.23 47.65
C ARG A 436 -7.87 38.48 48.24
N ALA A 437 -6.88 39.20 48.76
CA ALA A 437 -5.73 38.62 49.43
C ALA A 437 -6.12 37.82 50.69
N THR A 438 -7.13 38.27 51.44
CA THR A 438 -7.70 37.51 52.57
C THR A 438 -8.45 36.25 52.16
N LYS A 439 -8.76 36.09 50.86
CA LYS A 439 -9.45 34.93 50.27
C LYS A 439 -8.53 34.07 49.38
N GLU A 440 -7.20 34.19 49.53
CA GLU A 440 -6.17 33.49 48.74
C GLU A 440 -6.30 33.68 47.21
N ALA A 441 -6.96 34.74 46.75
CA ALA A 441 -7.14 35.01 45.33
C ALA A 441 -6.04 35.97 44.80
N PRO A 442 -5.54 35.77 43.56
CA PRO A 442 -4.56 36.67 42.96
C PRO A 442 -5.13 38.09 42.76
N LYS A 443 -4.23 39.08 42.79
CA LYS A 443 -4.54 40.49 42.52
C LYS A 443 -5.15 40.65 41.12
N SER A 444 -6.10 41.56 41.00
CA SER A 444 -6.77 41.85 39.72
C SER A 444 -5.88 42.70 38.79
N VAL A 445 -5.98 42.48 37.48
CA VAL A 445 -5.35 43.38 36.48
C VAL A 445 -6.10 44.71 36.50
N LEU A 446 -5.39 45.85 36.41
CA LEU A 446 -6.01 47.18 36.48
C LEU A 446 -7.15 47.37 35.46
N ALA A 447 -6.98 46.90 34.22
CA ALA A 447 -8.02 46.97 33.18
C ALA A 447 -9.31 46.22 33.56
N ASP A 448 -9.18 45.04 34.16
CA ASP A 448 -10.34 44.25 34.63
C ASP A 448 -10.98 44.91 35.85
N PHE A 449 -10.17 45.48 36.73
CA PHE A 449 -10.68 46.22 37.89
C PHE A 449 -11.45 47.47 37.47
N VAL A 450 -11.01 48.21 36.44
CA VAL A 450 -11.72 49.39 35.92
C VAL A 450 -13.12 49.00 35.41
N HIS A 451 -13.28 47.84 34.78
CA HIS A 451 -14.60 47.32 34.42
C HIS A 451 -15.47 47.06 35.67
N ILE A 452 -14.90 46.41 36.69
CA ILE A 452 -15.58 46.15 37.97
C ILE A 452 -15.97 47.45 38.67
N TYR A 453 -15.08 48.45 38.67
CA TYR A 453 -15.27 49.76 39.27
C TYR A 453 -16.48 50.46 38.65
N PHE A 454 -16.55 50.56 37.31
CA PHE A 454 -17.70 51.18 36.66
C PHE A 454 -19.00 50.40 36.84
N LYS A 455 -18.94 49.05 36.85
CA LYS A 455 -20.11 48.21 37.13
C LYS A 455 -20.64 48.40 38.56
N ARG A 456 -19.76 48.64 39.55
CA ARG A 456 -20.17 48.96 40.92
C ARG A 456 -20.72 50.38 41.03
N ARG A 457 -20.13 51.33 40.31
CA ARG A 457 -20.52 52.73 40.34
C ARG A 457 -21.84 52.99 39.63
N PHE A 458 -22.12 52.24 38.56
CA PHE A 458 -23.33 52.34 37.74
C PHE A 458 -23.96 50.95 37.51
N PRO A 459 -24.60 50.33 38.52
CA PRO A 459 -25.07 48.94 38.44
C PRO A 459 -26.07 48.67 37.31
N ASP A 460 -26.95 49.64 37.03
CA ASP A 460 -28.11 49.47 36.15
C ASP A 460 -27.97 50.14 34.77
N ASP A 461 -26.86 50.87 34.52
CA ASP A 461 -26.67 51.64 33.28
C ASP A 461 -25.36 51.28 32.57
N GLU A 462 -25.46 50.34 31.63
CA GLU A 462 -24.34 49.89 30.79
C GLU A 462 -23.83 51.01 29.84
N THR A 463 -24.70 51.94 29.46
CA THR A 463 -24.31 53.06 28.59
C THR A 463 -23.39 54.01 29.34
N LEU A 464 -23.72 54.34 30.59
CA LEU A 464 -22.85 55.15 31.44
C LEU A 464 -21.51 54.46 31.74
N GLN A 465 -21.49 53.15 31.95
CA GLN A 465 -20.24 52.41 32.14
C GLN A 465 -19.28 52.59 30.94
N LEU A 466 -19.81 52.45 29.72
CA LEU A 466 -19.06 52.61 28.48
C LEU A 466 -18.66 54.07 28.22
N GLU A 467 -19.57 55.02 28.44
CA GLU A 467 -19.28 56.45 28.30
C GLU A 467 -18.13 56.86 29.21
N TRP A 468 -18.16 56.48 30.49
CA TRP A 468 -17.09 56.82 31.43
C TRP A 468 -15.78 56.11 31.08
N GLY A 469 -15.82 54.87 30.59
CA GLY A 469 -14.66 54.15 30.11
C GLY A 469 -13.96 54.83 28.93
N TYR A 470 -14.72 55.20 27.89
CA TYR A 470 -14.18 55.88 26.71
C TYR A 470 -13.67 57.28 27.03
N ASN A 471 -14.41 58.04 27.85
CA ASN A 471 -13.99 59.37 28.28
C ASN A 471 -12.74 59.33 29.17
N LEU A 472 -12.60 58.33 30.05
CA LEU A 472 -11.40 58.12 30.85
C LEU A 472 -10.17 57.89 29.95
N VAL A 473 -10.28 56.98 28.97
CA VAL A 473 -9.18 56.66 28.06
C VAL A 473 -8.82 57.85 27.16
N ALA A 474 -9.82 58.53 26.60
CA ALA A 474 -9.61 59.73 25.79
C ALA A 474 -8.91 60.83 26.61
N SER A 475 -9.33 61.01 27.86
CA SER A 475 -8.74 62.01 28.75
C SER A 475 -7.34 61.65 29.20
N CYS A 476 -7.03 60.37 29.45
CA CYS A 476 -5.68 59.91 29.77
C CYS A 476 -4.70 60.16 28.60
N ARG A 477 -5.17 60.02 27.35
CA ARG A 477 -4.38 60.35 26.16
C ARG A 477 -4.20 61.86 26.00
N ARG A 478 -5.23 62.64 26.33
CA ARG A 478 -5.20 64.10 26.27
C ARG A 478 -4.26 64.72 27.30
N PHE A 479 -4.34 64.28 28.56
CA PHE A 479 -3.63 64.89 29.69
C PHE A 479 -2.34 64.14 30.07
N ARG A 480 -1.59 63.63 29.09
CA ARG A 480 -0.29 62.97 29.33
C ARG A 480 0.78 63.87 29.93
N SER A 481 0.60 65.19 29.85
CA SER A 481 1.50 66.15 30.52
C SER A 481 1.48 66.04 32.05
N SER A 482 0.43 65.43 32.64
CA SER A 482 0.38 65.17 34.08
C SER A 482 1.05 63.83 34.42
N PRO A 483 2.08 63.81 35.29
CA PRO A 483 2.81 62.59 35.64
C PRO A 483 1.92 61.46 36.22
N ASP A 484 0.89 61.81 36.99
CA ASP A 484 0.02 60.83 37.63
C ASP A 484 -0.94 60.16 36.63
N ILE A 485 -1.42 60.95 35.66
CA ILE A 485 -2.30 60.47 34.58
C ILE A 485 -1.50 59.59 33.61
N ASP A 486 -0.26 59.97 33.30
CA ASP A 486 0.61 59.18 32.40
C ASP A 486 1.06 57.86 33.05
N LEU A 487 1.34 57.87 34.35
CA LEU A 487 1.61 56.64 35.11
C LEU A 487 0.41 55.70 35.09
N PHE A 488 -0.80 56.21 35.38
CA PHE A 488 -2.02 55.42 35.32
C PHE A 488 -2.27 54.84 33.93
N TRP A 489 -2.11 55.64 32.88
CA TRP A 489 -2.24 55.21 31.49
C TRP A 489 -1.24 54.10 31.12
N SER A 490 -0.01 54.23 31.59
CA SER A 490 1.06 53.26 31.33
C SER A 490 0.82 51.91 32.03
N VAL A 491 0.25 51.93 33.24
CA VAL A 491 -0.17 50.69 33.93
C VAL A 491 -1.42 50.10 33.28
N LEU A 492 -2.40 50.92 32.90
CA LEU A 492 -3.65 50.47 32.26
C LEU A 492 -3.38 49.77 30.91
N THR A 493 -2.35 50.21 30.18
CA THR A 493 -1.93 49.61 28.90
C THR A 493 -0.94 48.45 29.07
N GLY A 494 -0.58 48.08 30.30
CA GLY A 494 0.35 46.98 30.59
C GLY A 494 1.81 47.27 30.25
N LYS A 495 2.18 48.54 30.04
CA LYS A 495 3.58 48.95 29.76
C LYS A 495 4.45 48.98 31.02
N ILE A 496 3.84 49.30 32.16
CA ILE A 496 4.51 49.44 33.46
C ILE A 496 3.76 48.57 34.48
N SER A 497 4.48 47.93 35.41
CA SER A 497 3.86 47.14 36.48
C SER A 497 3.19 48.05 37.52
N GLU A 498 2.13 47.55 38.13
CA GLU A 498 1.39 48.24 39.20
C GLU A 498 2.25 48.55 40.43
N GLU A 499 3.33 47.79 40.64
CA GLU A 499 4.26 47.96 41.76
C GLU A 499 4.93 49.35 41.77
N VAL A 500 5.12 49.96 40.60
CA VAL A 500 5.70 51.31 40.47
C VAL A 500 4.80 52.37 41.12
N HIS A 501 3.48 52.21 41.02
CA HIS A 501 2.54 53.11 41.71
C HIS A 501 2.57 52.92 43.23
N HIS A 502 2.66 51.67 43.72
CA HIS A 502 2.78 51.40 45.15
C HIS A 502 4.11 51.90 45.74
N GLN A 503 5.22 51.77 45.00
CA GLN A 503 6.52 52.31 45.41
C GLN A 503 6.49 53.84 45.51
N LYS A 504 5.81 54.52 44.57
CA LYS A 504 5.63 55.97 44.62
C LYS A 504 4.85 56.43 45.87
N GLN A 505 3.88 55.65 46.34
CA GLN A 505 3.12 55.96 47.57
C GLN A 505 3.89 55.70 48.89
N LEU A 506 4.94 54.88 48.86
CA LEU A 506 5.76 54.55 50.03
C LEU A 506 6.89 55.55 50.30
N LEU A 507 7.20 56.41 49.33
CA LEU A 507 8.15 57.51 49.52
C LEU A 507 7.45 58.63 50.33
N PRO A 508 8.02 59.09 51.46
CA PRO A 508 7.46 60.24 52.17
C PRO A 508 7.47 61.46 51.25
N ASN A 509 6.34 62.16 51.17
CA ASN A 509 6.18 63.39 50.39
C ASN A 509 7.25 64.42 50.80
N GLU A 510 8.35 64.51 50.04
CA GLU A 510 9.14 65.73 50.01
C GLU A 510 8.30 66.80 49.31
N SER A 511 8.01 67.84 50.08
CA SER A 511 7.00 68.85 49.85
C SER A 511 7.32 69.84 48.73
N LYS A 512 6.26 70.22 48.00
CA LYS A 512 5.98 71.51 47.33
C LYS A 512 6.87 71.97 46.18
#